data_AF-A0A2S5MM92-F1
#
_entry.id   AF-A0A2S5MM92-F1
#
_cell.length_a   1.000
_cell.length_b   1.000
_cell.length_c   1.000
_cell.angle_alpha   90.00
_cell.angle_beta   90.00
_cell.angle_gamma   90.00
#
_symmetry.space_group_name_H-M   'P 1'
#
loop_
_entity.id
_entity.type
_entity.pdbx_description
1 polymer ?
#
loop_
_entity_poly.entity_id
_entity_poly.type
_entity_poly.pdbx_seq_one_letter_code
_entity_poly.pdbx_strand_id
1 'polypeptide(L)'
;MTFDQDNGWKKPLHTGMLVLAGGEVIEGYGLGAVGEAVGEVCFNTAMTGYQEILTDPSYAAQIVTFTFPHIGNVGTNDEDVETVDLDKRAGAVGAIFGAPCTDPSNFRAQKPLADWLASRGVVGLCGIDTRALTTLIRERGMQNAVIAYAPDGCFDIAALKAKAA
;
A
#
# COMPACT_ATOMS: atom_id res chain seq x y z
N MET A 1 -5.18 -11.30 36.74
CA MET A 1 -3.85 -11.13 36.12
C MET A 1 -3.32 -12.51 35.80
N THR A 2 -3.52 -12.97 34.58
CA THR A 2 -2.88 -14.19 34.07
C THR A 2 -1.88 -13.75 33.04
N PHE A 3 -0.62 -13.69 33.47
CA PHE A 3 0.53 -13.61 32.58
C PHE A 3 0.64 -14.98 31.92
N ASP A 4 0.33 -15.03 30.64
CA ASP A 4 0.54 -16.22 29.83
C ASP A 4 2.06 -16.37 29.62
N GLN A 5 2.64 -17.42 30.18
CA GLN A 5 4.09 -17.64 30.28
C GLN A 5 4.70 -18.38 29.07
N ASP A 6 3.96 -18.54 27.97
CA ASP A 6 4.47 -19.16 26.74
C ASP A 6 4.32 -18.23 25.54
N ASN A 7 5.35 -17.41 25.27
CA ASN A 7 5.66 -16.98 23.90
C ASN A 7 7.10 -16.47 23.83
N GLY A 8 7.96 -17.22 23.14
CA GLY A 8 9.13 -16.63 22.49
C GLY A 8 8.71 -15.51 21.53
N TRP A 9 9.68 -14.80 20.96
CA TRP A 9 9.47 -13.75 19.97
C TRP A 9 8.63 -14.29 18.79
N LYS A 10 7.31 -14.12 18.84
CA LYS A 10 6.42 -14.54 17.75
C LYS A 10 6.70 -13.66 16.55
N LYS A 11 7.07 -14.29 15.43
CA LYS A 11 7.20 -13.58 14.16
C LYS A 11 5.84 -12.94 13.85
N PRO A 12 5.78 -11.62 13.58
CA PRO A 12 4.54 -10.97 13.23
C PRO A 12 3.93 -11.60 11.98
N LEU A 13 2.61 -11.76 11.98
CA LEU A 13 1.85 -12.32 10.86
C LEU A 13 1.88 -11.31 9.70
N HIS A 14 2.27 -11.78 8.50
CA HIS A 14 2.15 -10.96 7.30
C HIS A 14 0.68 -10.89 6.89
N THR A 15 0.11 -9.69 6.95
CA THR A 15 -1.28 -9.43 6.60
C THR A 15 -1.44 -8.82 5.21
N GLY A 16 -0.35 -8.57 4.48
CA GLY A 16 -0.40 -8.03 3.14
C GLY A 16 0.58 -8.70 2.19
N MET A 17 0.26 -8.68 0.89
CA MET A 17 1.19 -9.13 -0.14
C MET A 17 1.04 -8.36 -1.45
N LEU A 18 2.13 -8.39 -2.23
CA LEU A 18 2.16 -8.02 -3.63
C LEU A 18 2.57 -9.24 -4.46
N VAL A 19 1.77 -9.59 -5.46
CA VAL A 19 2.05 -10.67 -6.40
C VAL A 19 2.27 -10.07 -7.77
N LEU A 20 3.50 -10.15 -8.29
CA LEU A 20 3.87 -9.63 -9.61
C LEU A 20 3.55 -10.65 -10.71
N ALA A 21 3.29 -10.16 -11.93
CA ALA A 21 3.11 -10.99 -13.13
C ALA A 21 4.31 -11.91 -13.41
N GLY A 22 5.52 -11.51 -12.99
CA GLY A 22 6.73 -12.33 -13.07
C GLY A 22 6.75 -13.54 -12.13
N GLY A 23 5.77 -13.64 -11.23
CA GLY A 23 5.61 -14.74 -10.26
C GLY A 23 6.22 -14.45 -8.89
N GLU A 24 6.93 -13.34 -8.73
CA GLU A 24 7.43 -12.87 -7.43
C GLU A 24 6.27 -12.57 -6.47
N VAL A 25 6.43 -13.01 -5.22
CA VAL A 25 5.51 -12.72 -4.12
C VAL A 25 6.30 -11.97 -3.06
N ILE A 26 5.83 -10.77 -2.72
CA ILE A 26 6.43 -9.92 -1.70
C ILE A 26 5.45 -9.79 -0.54
N GLU A 27 5.88 -10.22 0.63
CA GLU A 27 5.05 -10.22 1.85
C GLU A 27 5.35 -9.02 2.74
N GLY A 28 4.32 -8.47 3.37
CA GLY A 28 4.43 -7.36 4.30
C GLY A 28 3.18 -7.24 5.16
N TYR A 29 2.83 -6.00 5.52
CA TYR A 29 1.69 -5.69 6.36
C TYR A 29 0.68 -4.84 5.60
N GLY A 30 -0.55 -5.35 5.51
CA GLY A 30 -1.63 -4.65 4.84
C GLY A 30 -2.17 -3.50 5.68
N LEU A 31 -2.63 -2.45 5.00
CA LEU A 31 -3.32 -1.30 5.59
C LEU A 31 -4.34 -0.74 4.60
N GLY A 32 -5.25 0.11 5.05
CA GLY A 32 -6.31 0.63 4.19
C GLY A 32 -7.44 -0.38 3.99
N ALA A 33 -7.92 -0.50 2.76
CA ALA A 33 -9.07 -1.36 2.45
C ALA A 33 -8.69 -2.85 2.48
N VAL A 34 -9.50 -3.66 3.17
CA VAL A 34 -9.37 -5.13 3.15
C VAL A 34 -9.85 -5.66 1.81
N GLY A 35 -9.10 -6.59 1.24
CA GLY A 35 -9.38 -7.18 -0.06
C GLY A 35 -8.16 -7.17 -0.96
N GLU A 36 -8.38 -7.03 -2.26
CA GLU A 36 -7.34 -7.08 -3.28
C GLU A 36 -7.63 -6.06 -4.38
N ALA A 37 -6.57 -5.58 -5.03
CA ALA A 37 -6.66 -4.73 -6.21
C ALA A 37 -5.65 -5.18 -7.26
N VAL A 38 -6.08 -5.18 -8.52
CA VAL A 38 -5.23 -5.47 -9.68
C VAL A 38 -4.79 -4.14 -10.28
N GLY A 39 -3.50 -4.01 -10.58
CA GLY A 39 -2.98 -2.81 -11.23
C GLY A 39 -1.54 -2.97 -11.70
N GLU A 40 -1.08 -2.00 -12.47
CA GLU A 40 0.32 -1.93 -12.88
C GLU A 40 1.16 -1.29 -11.77
N VAL A 41 2.27 -1.93 -11.37
CA VAL A 41 3.14 -1.40 -10.32
C VAL A 41 4.09 -0.37 -10.91
N CYS A 42 3.98 0.86 -10.40
CA CYS A 42 4.88 1.95 -10.71
C CYS A 42 5.61 2.40 -9.44
N PHE A 43 6.59 3.31 -9.58
CA PHE A 43 7.25 3.95 -8.45
C PHE A 43 7.27 5.47 -8.59
N ASN A 44 7.21 6.16 -7.45
CA ASN A 44 7.31 7.62 -7.36
C ASN A 44 8.40 8.00 -6.34
N THR A 45 9.24 8.98 -6.71
CA THR A 45 10.37 9.45 -5.91
C THR A 45 10.08 10.65 -5.02
N ALA A 46 8.85 11.14 -5.03
CA ALA A 46 8.41 12.21 -4.14
C ALA A 46 8.54 11.79 -2.67
N MET A 47 9.10 12.68 -1.86
CA MET A 47 9.25 12.49 -0.42
C MET A 47 8.07 13.03 0.38
N THR A 48 7.23 13.86 -0.25
CA THR A 48 6.04 14.53 0.31
C THR A 48 4.94 14.55 -0.74
N GLY A 49 3.73 14.96 -0.37
CA GLY A 49 2.63 15.08 -1.33
C GLY A 49 2.01 13.73 -1.72
N TYR A 50 2.06 12.76 -0.82
CA TYR A 50 1.56 11.41 -1.11
C TYR A 50 0.04 11.39 -1.30
N GLN A 51 -0.70 12.34 -0.71
CA GLN A 51 -2.14 12.39 -0.85
C GLN A 51 -2.53 12.83 -2.26
N GLU A 52 -1.88 13.90 -2.73
CA GLU A 52 -1.99 14.46 -4.07
C GLU A 52 -1.69 13.39 -5.12
N ILE A 53 -0.57 12.67 -4.96
CA ILE A 53 -0.18 11.55 -5.84
C ILE A 53 -1.22 10.43 -5.85
N LEU A 54 -1.75 10.03 -4.69
CA LEU A 54 -2.75 8.96 -4.61
C LEU A 54 -4.13 9.39 -5.13
N THR A 55 -4.37 10.69 -5.26
CA THR A 55 -5.58 11.23 -5.87
C THR A 55 -5.42 11.56 -7.34
N ASP A 56 -4.20 11.71 -7.87
CA ASP A 56 -3.97 12.07 -9.26
C ASP A 56 -4.57 11.01 -10.23
N PRO A 57 -5.50 11.39 -11.13
CA PRO A 57 -6.10 10.49 -12.11
C PRO A 57 -5.09 9.78 -13.03
N SER A 58 -3.88 10.31 -13.19
CA SER A 58 -2.81 9.69 -13.98
C SER A 58 -2.39 8.32 -13.44
N TYR A 59 -2.63 8.06 -12.15
CA TYR A 59 -2.38 6.77 -11.48
C TYR A 59 -3.59 5.81 -11.52
N ALA A 60 -4.62 6.08 -12.32
CA ALA A 60 -5.74 5.17 -12.48
C ALA A 60 -5.28 3.75 -12.85
N ALA A 61 -5.79 2.75 -12.16
CA ALA A 61 -5.39 1.34 -12.29
C ALA A 61 -3.91 1.03 -11.99
N GLN A 62 -3.19 1.94 -11.30
CA GLN A 62 -1.81 1.71 -10.87
C GLN A 62 -1.70 1.47 -9.35
N ILE A 63 -0.68 0.69 -8.99
CA ILE A 63 -0.23 0.49 -7.61
C ILE A 63 1.04 1.31 -7.43
N VAL A 64 0.96 2.37 -6.62
CA VAL A 64 2.05 3.35 -6.47
C VAL A 64 3.01 2.91 -5.37
N THR A 65 4.27 2.69 -5.74
CA THR A 65 5.37 2.43 -4.80
C THR A 65 6.10 3.72 -4.46
N PHE A 66 6.08 4.13 -3.20
CA PHE A 66 6.85 5.29 -2.75
C PHE A 66 8.27 4.87 -2.39
N THR A 67 9.26 5.59 -2.94
CA THR A 67 10.67 5.32 -2.59
C THR A 67 11.05 5.89 -1.22
N PHE A 68 10.36 6.93 -0.75
CA PHE A 68 10.56 7.44 0.60
C PHE A 68 9.89 6.49 1.62
N PRO A 69 10.60 6.02 2.66
CA PRO A 69 10.09 4.95 3.51
C PRO A 69 8.94 5.39 4.43
N HIS A 70 8.96 6.63 4.93
CA HIS A 70 8.01 7.12 5.93
C HIS A 70 6.87 7.91 5.30
N ILE A 71 5.88 7.21 4.77
CA ILE A 71 4.67 7.81 4.19
C ILE A 71 3.54 7.81 5.22
N GLY A 72 2.76 8.90 5.28
CA GLY A 72 1.67 9.10 6.24
C GLY A 72 1.99 9.97 7.45
N ASN A 73 3.22 10.49 7.55
CA ASN A 73 3.71 11.28 8.69
C ASN A 73 2.90 12.57 8.97
N VAL A 74 2.26 13.15 7.95
CA VAL A 74 1.43 14.36 8.09
C VAL A 74 -0.07 14.05 8.09
N GLY A 75 -0.45 12.77 8.11
CA GLY A 75 -1.84 12.34 8.03
C GLY A 75 -2.47 12.68 6.69
N THR A 76 -3.76 12.93 6.67
CA THR A 76 -4.51 13.32 5.49
C THR A 76 -5.53 14.40 5.87
N ASN A 77 -5.96 15.18 4.89
CA ASN A 77 -6.96 16.24 5.03
C ASN A 77 -7.81 16.37 3.77
N ASP A 78 -8.88 17.15 3.82
CA ASP A 78 -9.78 17.31 2.65
C ASP A 78 -9.29 18.36 1.62
N GLU A 79 -8.18 19.07 1.89
CA GLU A 79 -7.64 20.14 1.02
C GLU A 79 -6.58 19.63 0.03
N ASP A 80 -5.79 18.62 0.42
CA ASP A 80 -4.69 18.07 -0.38
C ASP A 80 -5.18 16.96 -1.36
N VAL A 81 -6.32 17.22 -2.03
CA VAL A 81 -6.94 16.31 -3.01
C VAL A 81 -6.86 16.95 -4.39
N GLU A 82 -6.14 16.32 -5.33
CA GLU A 82 -5.95 16.84 -6.70
C GLU A 82 -7.14 16.56 -7.64
N THR A 83 -8.07 15.69 -7.24
CA THR A 83 -9.26 15.39 -8.05
C THR A 83 -10.36 16.42 -7.89
N VAL A 84 -10.83 16.94 -9.03
CA VAL A 84 -12.04 17.79 -9.13
C VAL A 84 -13.32 16.95 -9.04
N ASP A 85 -13.23 15.64 -9.31
CA ASP A 85 -14.36 14.71 -9.28
C ASP A 85 -14.57 14.10 -7.89
N LEU A 86 -15.83 14.08 -7.44
CA LEU A 86 -16.28 13.49 -6.17
C LEU A 86 -16.18 11.95 -6.14
N ASP A 87 -15.72 11.35 -7.23
CA ASP A 87 -15.63 9.90 -7.33
C ASP A 87 -14.43 9.40 -6.52
N LYS A 88 -14.72 8.80 -5.37
CA LYS A 88 -13.72 8.34 -4.37
C LYS A 88 -12.69 7.36 -4.93
N ARG A 89 -12.89 6.87 -6.16
CA ARG A 89 -12.08 5.89 -6.88
C ARG A 89 -11.15 6.50 -7.94
N ALA A 90 -11.17 7.82 -8.17
CA ALA A 90 -10.22 8.45 -9.05
C ALA A 90 -8.80 8.42 -8.42
N GLY A 91 -7.84 7.83 -9.13
CA GLY A 91 -6.44 7.72 -8.72
C GLY A 91 -5.95 6.28 -8.54
N ALA A 92 -4.90 6.13 -7.73
CA ALA A 92 -4.23 4.85 -7.50
C ALA A 92 -5.17 3.79 -6.89
N VAL A 93 -5.06 2.55 -7.35
CA VAL A 93 -5.82 1.41 -6.81
C VAL A 93 -5.10 0.74 -5.63
N GLY A 94 -3.80 0.99 -5.49
CA GLY A 94 -3.01 0.49 -4.37
C GLY A 94 -1.81 1.40 -4.06
N ALA A 95 -1.28 1.25 -2.85
CA ALA A 95 -0.15 2.04 -2.37
C ALA A 95 0.85 1.18 -1.59
N ILE A 96 2.14 1.40 -1.80
CA ILE A 96 3.23 0.62 -1.20
C ILE A 96 4.22 1.53 -0.48
N PHE A 97 4.56 1.16 0.76
CA PHE A 97 5.41 1.93 1.67
C PHE A 97 6.56 1.09 2.23
N GLY A 98 7.70 1.73 2.48
CA GLY A 98 8.87 1.04 3.05
C GLY A 98 8.72 0.75 4.54
N ALA A 99 8.30 1.73 5.32
CA ALA A 99 8.10 1.61 6.76
C ALA A 99 6.61 1.51 7.13
N PRO A 100 6.27 0.93 8.29
CA PRO A 100 4.93 1.03 8.85
C PRO A 100 4.50 2.50 9.00
N CYS A 101 3.23 2.78 8.68
CA CYS A 101 2.66 4.09 8.94
C CYS A 101 2.62 4.36 10.45
N THR A 102 2.95 5.59 10.81
CA THR A 102 2.94 6.07 12.21
C THR A 102 1.77 7.03 12.42
N ASP A 103 1.47 7.33 13.66
CA ASP A 103 0.47 8.36 13.98
C ASP A 103 0.89 9.71 13.36
N PRO A 104 -0.07 10.43 12.75
CA PRO A 104 0.25 11.65 12.04
C PRO A 104 0.62 12.77 13.02
N SER A 105 1.59 13.60 12.65
CA SER A 105 2.02 14.76 13.42
C SER A 105 2.08 16.01 12.54
N ASN A 106 0.91 16.57 12.23
CA ASN A 106 0.77 17.82 11.49
C ASN A 106 -0.48 18.56 11.97
N PHE A 107 -0.42 19.90 12.07
CA PHE A 107 -1.56 20.72 12.50
C PHE A 107 -2.76 20.63 11.54
N ARG A 108 -2.53 20.26 10.27
CA ARG A 108 -3.56 20.03 9.25
C ARG A 108 -4.10 18.60 9.24
N ALA A 109 -3.52 17.67 10.01
CA ALA A 109 -3.93 16.27 9.98
C ALA A 109 -5.35 16.09 10.51
N GLN A 110 -6.24 15.52 9.69
CA GLN A 110 -7.62 15.21 10.08
C GLN A 110 -7.84 13.72 10.28
N LYS A 111 -7.17 12.87 9.48
CA LYS A 111 -7.26 11.41 9.56
C LYS A 111 -5.90 10.73 9.40
N PRO A 112 -5.66 9.60 10.07
CA PRO A 112 -4.53 8.71 9.76
C PRO A 112 -4.59 8.23 8.30
N LEU A 113 -3.42 7.98 7.71
CA LEU A 113 -3.33 7.52 6.32
C LEU A 113 -4.07 6.19 6.09
N ALA A 114 -3.96 5.24 7.02
CA ALA A 114 -4.62 3.94 6.91
C ALA A 114 -6.15 4.09 6.81
N ASP A 115 -6.74 4.92 7.66
CA ASP A 115 -8.20 5.17 7.66
C ASP A 115 -8.64 5.87 6.39
N TRP A 116 -7.83 6.81 5.89
CA TRP A 116 -8.09 7.51 4.65
C TRP A 116 -8.05 6.56 3.44
N LEU A 117 -7.04 5.70 3.33
CA LEU A 117 -6.96 4.67 2.29
C LEU A 117 -8.18 3.73 2.33
N ALA A 118 -8.56 3.26 3.53
CA ALA A 118 -9.74 2.43 3.72
C ALA A 118 -11.03 3.12 3.25
N SER A 119 -11.18 4.41 3.57
CA SER A 119 -12.35 5.21 3.16
C SER A 119 -12.47 5.41 1.64
N ARG A 120 -11.36 5.27 0.90
CA ARG A 120 -11.30 5.35 -0.56
C ARG A 120 -11.31 3.98 -1.25
N GLY A 121 -11.26 2.89 -0.48
CA GLY A 121 -11.17 1.54 -1.04
C GLY A 121 -9.78 1.21 -1.61
N VAL A 122 -8.73 1.94 -1.20
CA VAL A 122 -7.35 1.71 -1.65
C VAL A 122 -6.67 0.69 -0.74
N VAL A 123 -6.08 -0.33 -1.33
CA VAL A 123 -5.33 -1.36 -0.61
C VAL A 123 -3.88 -0.91 -0.44
N GLY A 124 -3.40 -0.88 0.80
CA GLY A 124 -2.03 -0.50 1.14
C GLY A 124 -1.17 -1.70 1.56
N LEU A 125 0.12 -1.62 1.30
CA LEU A 125 1.14 -2.58 1.76
C LEU A 125 2.34 -1.83 2.34
N CYS A 126 2.81 -2.20 3.52
CA CYS A 126 4.01 -1.63 4.13
C CYS A 126 4.97 -2.69 4.68
N GLY A 127 6.17 -2.25 5.04
CA GLY A 127 7.20 -3.12 5.63
C GLY A 127 7.93 -3.98 4.60
N ILE A 128 7.90 -3.59 3.32
CA ILE A 128 8.63 -4.26 2.25
C ILE A 128 9.86 -3.46 1.82
N ASP A 129 10.83 -4.11 1.17
CA ASP A 129 11.98 -3.43 0.57
C ASP A 129 11.56 -2.71 -0.73
N THR A 130 11.08 -1.46 -0.59
CA THR A 130 10.69 -0.64 -1.75
C THR A 130 11.86 -0.28 -2.66
N ARG A 131 13.11 -0.35 -2.18
CA ARG A 131 14.31 -0.13 -3.00
C ARG A 131 14.58 -1.33 -3.91
N ALA A 132 14.42 -2.55 -3.39
CA ALA A 132 14.48 -3.76 -4.20
C ALA A 132 13.37 -3.77 -5.25
N LEU A 133 12.13 -3.43 -4.86
CA LEU A 133 11.00 -3.31 -5.79
C LEU A 133 11.25 -2.25 -6.87
N THR A 134 11.76 -1.07 -6.50
CA THR A 134 12.11 -0.02 -7.47
C THR A 134 13.19 -0.47 -8.44
N THR A 135 14.21 -1.19 -7.95
CA THR A 135 15.26 -1.77 -8.82
C THR A 135 14.65 -2.76 -9.81
N LEU A 136 13.78 -3.65 -9.34
CA LEU A 136 13.08 -4.62 -10.19
C LEU A 136 12.26 -3.94 -11.29
N ILE A 137 11.47 -2.91 -10.96
CA ILE A 137 10.67 -2.16 -11.93
C ILE A 137 11.58 -1.45 -12.95
N ARG A 138 12.72 -0.90 -12.52
CA ARG A 138 13.68 -0.25 -13.43
C ARG A 138 14.35 -1.21 -14.39
N GLU A 139 14.63 -2.44 -13.95
CA GLU A 139 15.31 -3.45 -14.76
C GLU A 139 14.37 -4.20 -15.71
N ARG A 140 13.13 -4.47 -15.27
CA ARG A 140 12.17 -5.32 -15.99
C ARG A 140 11.00 -4.56 -16.61
N GLY A 141 10.90 -3.25 -16.35
CA GLY A 141 9.75 -2.45 -16.69
C GLY A 141 8.64 -2.54 -15.65
N MET A 142 7.59 -1.74 -15.85
CA MET A 142 6.37 -1.85 -15.06
C MET A 142 5.68 -3.18 -15.34
N GLN A 143 5.09 -3.77 -14.30
CA GLN A 143 4.46 -5.09 -14.37
C GLN A 143 3.08 -5.03 -13.75
N ASN A 144 2.14 -5.80 -14.33
CA ASN A 144 0.88 -6.08 -13.67
C ASN A 144 1.14 -6.80 -12.35
N ALA A 145 0.31 -6.49 -11.36
CA ALA A 145 0.36 -7.14 -10.06
C ALA A 145 -0.99 -7.13 -9.38
N VAL A 146 -1.07 -7.95 -8.33
CA VAL A 146 -2.16 -7.89 -7.36
C VAL A 146 -1.59 -7.51 -6.01
N ILE A 147 -2.12 -6.43 -5.43
CA ILE A 147 -1.90 -6.08 -4.03
C ILE A 147 -3.08 -6.61 -3.22
N ALA A 148 -2.80 -7.26 -2.09
CA ALA A 148 -3.82 -7.86 -1.24
C ALA A 148 -3.58 -7.56 0.24
N TYR A 149 -4.65 -7.32 0.98
CA TYR A 149 -4.69 -7.15 2.42
C TYR A 149 -5.76 -8.07 3.02
N ALA A 150 -5.33 -9.00 3.87
CA ALA A 150 -6.18 -9.88 4.67
C ALA A 150 -5.74 -9.80 6.14
N PRO A 151 -6.58 -9.30 7.07
CA PRO A 151 -6.22 -9.17 8.49
C PRO A 151 -5.86 -10.50 9.18
N ASP A 152 -6.35 -11.61 8.67
CA ASP A 152 -6.06 -12.97 9.14
C ASP A 152 -4.82 -13.60 8.48
N GLY A 153 -4.17 -12.88 7.55
CA GLY A 153 -3.00 -13.36 6.81
C GLY A 153 -3.27 -14.55 5.90
N CYS A 154 -4.54 -14.87 5.60
CA CYS A 154 -4.90 -16.01 4.78
C CYS A 154 -5.05 -15.60 3.31
N PHE A 155 -4.19 -16.12 2.44
CA PHE A 155 -4.19 -15.77 1.01
C PHE A 155 -4.18 -17.00 0.11
N ASP A 156 -5.00 -16.96 -0.94
CA ASP A 156 -4.91 -17.90 -2.06
C ASP A 156 -3.90 -17.38 -3.09
N ILE A 157 -2.62 -17.72 -2.88
CA ILE A 157 -1.52 -17.27 -3.74
C ILE A 157 -1.70 -17.75 -5.19
N ALA A 158 -2.30 -18.93 -5.40
CA ALA A 158 -2.53 -19.46 -6.75
C ALA A 158 -3.56 -18.61 -7.50
N ALA A 159 -4.66 -18.24 -6.83
CA ALA A 159 -5.65 -17.34 -7.40
C ALA A 159 -5.08 -15.94 -7.66
N LEU A 160 -4.25 -15.41 -6.76
CA LEU A 160 -3.61 -14.11 -6.93
C LEU A 160 -2.62 -14.10 -8.10
N LYS A 161 -1.83 -15.16 -8.27
CA LYS A 161 -0.95 -15.32 -9.43
C LYS A 161 -1.72 -15.38 -10.75
N ALA A 162 -2.87 -16.05 -10.77
CA ALA A 162 -3.73 -16.11 -11.95
C ALA A 162 -4.32 -14.74 -12.33
N LYS A 163 -4.56 -13.86 -11.34
CA LYS A 163 -5.03 -12.48 -11.56
C LYS A 163 -3.92 -11.52 -11.99
N ALA A 164 -2.67 -11.80 -11.60
CA ALA A 164 -1.50 -11.01 -11.99
C ALA A 164 -1.01 -11.32 -13.42
N ALA A 165 -1.37 -12.49 -13.96
CA ALA A 165 -0.91 -13.01 -15.26
C ALA A 165 -1.53 -12.31 -16.47
#